data_AF-A0A8I1AXM1-F1
#
_entry.id   AF-A0A8I1AXM1-F1
#
_cell.length_a   1.000
_cell.length_b   1.000
_cell.length_c   1.000
_cell.angle_alpha   90.00
_cell.angle_beta   90.00
_cell.angle_gamma   90.00
#
_symmetry.space_group_name_H-M   'P 1'
#
loop_
_entity.id
_entity.type
_entity.pdbx_description
1 polymer ?
#
loop_
_entity_poly.entity_id
_entity_poly.type
_entity_poly.pdbx_seq_one_letter_code
_entity_poly.pdbx_strand_id
1 'polypeptide(L)'
;ANADPQAYGIGIKELWEIDPAKHKPGLVIHTAGWPLKSDTYGGSFLYHMDNNQVVVGFVVGLGYTNPYLSPFEEFQRYKTHPSIRAFLEGGKRVSYGARAITAGGLLSLPKT
;
A
#
# COMPACT_ATOMS: atom_id res chain seq x y z
N ALA A 1 -2.28 -12.58 29.57
CA ALA A 1 -1.85 -11.17 29.46
C ALA A 1 -3.10 -10.31 29.44
N ASN A 2 -3.12 -9.15 30.09
CA ASN A 2 -4.23 -8.18 29.98
C ASN A 2 -4.10 -7.37 28.69
N ALA A 3 -3.98 -8.05 27.55
CA ALA A 3 -3.80 -7.45 26.22
C ALA A 3 -4.46 -8.33 25.16
N ASP A 4 -4.98 -7.70 24.11
CA ASP A 4 -5.58 -8.38 22.97
C ASP A 4 -4.49 -9.01 22.07
N PRO A 5 -4.79 -10.08 21.32
CA PRO A 5 -3.89 -10.59 20.29
C PRO A 5 -3.52 -9.50 19.27
N GLN A 6 -2.32 -9.58 18.69
CA GLN A 6 -1.89 -8.61 17.68
C GLN A 6 -2.64 -8.80 16.36
N ALA A 7 -3.10 -7.69 15.78
CA ALA A 7 -3.59 -7.63 14.41
C ALA A 7 -2.48 -7.17 13.47
N TYR A 8 -2.53 -7.61 12.21
CA TYR A 8 -1.48 -7.30 11.23
C TYR A 8 -2.09 -6.91 9.90
N GLY A 9 -1.33 -6.17 9.09
CA GLY A 9 -1.57 -5.98 7.67
C GLY A 9 -0.35 -6.41 6.86
N ILE A 10 -0.56 -6.81 5.61
CA ILE A 10 0.54 -7.02 4.66
C ILE A 10 0.68 -5.77 3.79
N GLY A 11 1.86 -5.15 3.83
CA GLY A 11 2.22 -4.04 2.96
C GLY A 11 3.02 -4.54 1.77
N ILE A 12 2.61 -4.15 0.57
CA ILE A 12 3.31 -4.43 -0.69
C ILE A 12 3.76 -3.10 -1.27
N LYS A 13 5.01 -3.03 -1.74
CA LYS A 13 5.66 -1.80 -2.22
C LYS A 13 6.42 -2.06 -3.50
N GLU A 14 6.37 -1.09 -4.41
CA GLU A 14 7.25 -0.98 -5.56
C GLU A 14 7.95 0.38 -5.57
N LEU A 15 9.16 0.41 -6.12
CA LEU A 15 9.87 1.64 -6.50
C LEU A 15 9.77 1.79 -8.01
N TRP A 16 9.41 2.98 -8.47
CA TRP A 16 9.26 3.31 -9.88
C TRP A 16 10.09 4.54 -10.23
N GLU A 17 10.75 4.50 -11.38
CA GLU A 17 11.22 5.70 -12.08
C GLU A 17 10.10 6.18 -13.00
N ILE A 18 9.73 7.46 -12.89
CA ILE A 18 8.64 8.06 -13.68
C ILE A 18 9.15 9.19 -14.57
N ASP A 19 8.32 9.62 -15.51
CA ASP A 19 8.58 10.82 -16.31
C ASP A 19 8.80 12.03 -15.38
N PRO A 20 9.94 12.74 -15.47
CA PRO A 20 10.21 13.93 -14.67
C PRO A 20 9.11 15.00 -14.76
N ALA A 21 8.42 15.12 -15.91
CA ALA A 21 7.33 16.07 -16.07
C ALA A 21 6.09 15.75 -15.20
N LYS A 22 5.95 14.48 -14.77
CA LYS A 22 4.88 14.01 -13.88
C LYS A 22 5.30 14.03 -12.40
N HIS A 23 6.58 14.25 -12.12
CA HIS A 23 7.13 14.24 -10.77
C HIS A 23 6.84 15.54 -10.02
N LYS A 24 6.44 15.42 -8.76
CA LYS A 24 6.10 16.53 -7.87
C LYS A 24 6.81 16.31 -6.53
N PRO A 25 8.01 16.86 -6.31
CA PRO A 25 8.78 16.65 -5.09
C PRO A 25 7.97 16.95 -3.82
N GLY A 26 8.04 16.05 -2.84
CA GLY A 26 7.32 16.17 -1.56
C GLY A 26 5.83 15.81 -1.62
N LEU A 27 5.28 15.46 -2.79
CA LEU A 27 3.89 15.00 -2.87
C LEU A 27 3.71 13.63 -2.21
N VAL A 28 2.73 13.56 -1.31
CA VAL A 28 2.31 12.38 -0.57
C VAL A 28 0.83 12.14 -0.82
N ILE A 29 0.47 10.93 -1.26
CA ILE A 29 -0.90 10.52 -1.53
C ILE A 29 -1.21 9.27 -0.70
N HIS A 30 -2.36 9.28 -0.05
CA HIS A 30 -2.98 8.10 0.56
C HIS A 30 -4.40 7.95 0.02
N THR A 31 -4.83 6.73 -0.27
CA THR A 31 -6.21 6.45 -0.69
C THR A 31 -6.79 5.27 0.07
N ALA A 32 -8.11 5.26 0.20
CA ALA A 32 -8.90 4.13 0.68
C ALA A 32 -10.06 3.87 -0.30
N GLY A 33 -10.71 2.72 -0.18
CA GLY A 33 -11.78 2.30 -1.09
C GLY A 33 -11.26 1.39 -2.21
N TRP A 34 -11.63 1.69 -3.46
CA TRP A 34 -11.32 0.82 -4.60
C TRP A 34 -9.82 0.47 -4.68
N PRO A 35 -9.45 -0.80 -4.94
CA PRO A 35 -10.31 -1.91 -5.35
C PRO A 35 -10.91 -2.74 -4.20
N LEU A 36 -10.66 -2.37 -2.94
CA LEU A 36 -11.17 -3.10 -1.79
C LEU A 36 -12.68 -2.86 -1.60
N LYS A 37 -13.36 -3.89 -1.11
CA LYS A 37 -14.73 -3.79 -0.61
C LYS A 37 -14.74 -3.03 0.72
N SER A 38 -15.88 -2.47 1.09
CA SER A 38 -16.04 -1.69 2.33
C SER A 38 -15.82 -2.49 3.63
N ASP A 39 -15.89 -3.81 3.55
CA ASP A 39 -15.64 -4.74 4.67
C ASP A 39 -14.17 -5.17 4.80
N THR A 40 -13.30 -4.72 3.89
CA THR A 40 -11.89 -5.10 3.87
C THR A 40 -11.01 -3.91 4.25
N TYR A 41 -10.33 -4.01 5.40
CA TYR A 41 -9.38 -2.99 5.82
C TYR A 41 -8.18 -2.92 4.88
N GLY A 42 -7.84 -1.73 4.43
CA GLY A 42 -6.66 -1.49 3.62
C GLY A 42 -6.67 -0.13 2.95
N GLY A 43 -5.64 0.13 2.16
CA GLY A 43 -5.46 1.39 1.48
C GLY A 43 -4.12 1.44 0.75
N SER A 44 -3.89 2.55 0.06
CA SER A 44 -2.69 2.76 -0.73
C SER A 44 -1.83 3.89 -0.18
N PHE A 45 -0.59 3.90 -0.65
CA PHE A 45 0.28 5.05 -0.54
C PHE A 45 1.06 5.29 -1.84
N LEU A 46 1.30 6.54 -2.18
CA LEU A 46 2.17 6.96 -3.28
C LEU A 46 2.97 8.20 -2.85
N TYR A 47 4.29 8.09 -2.84
CA TYR A 47 5.20 9.14 -2.39
C TYR A 47 6.20 9.48 -3.48
N HIS A 48 6.33 10.77 -3.79
CA HIS A 48 7.37 11.27 -4.67
C HIS A 48 8.68 11.43 -3.90
N MET A 49 9.69 10.64 -4.28
CA MET A 49 11.04 10.63 -3.71
C MET A 49 12.01 11.38 -4.63
N ASP A 50 13.28 11.50 -4.24
CA ASP A 50 14.32 12.08 -5.10
C ASP A 50 14.53 11.29 -6.40
N ASN A 51 15.29 11.86 -7.34
CA ASN A 51 15.69 11.21 -8.60
C ASN A 51 14.53 10.79 -9.52
N ASN A 52 13.44 11.57 -9.55
CA ASN A 52 12.23 11.26 -10.33
C ASN A 52 11.62 9.90 -9.97
N GLN A 53 11.81 9.45 -8.72
CA GLN A 53 11.28 8.19 -8.26
C GLN A 53 9.97 8.37 -7.50
N VAL A 54 9.12 7.36 -7.61
CA VAL A 54 7.90 7.23 -6.82
C VAL A 54 7.91 5.89 -6.09
N VAL A 55 7.63 5.95 -4.80
CA VAL A 55 7.30 4.77 -4.00
C VAL A 55 5.79 4.61 -4.03
N VAL A 56 5.30 3.50 -4.57
CA VAL A 56 3.87 3.16 -4.57
C VAL A 56 3.66 1.85 -3.82
N GLY A 57 2.59 1.77 -3.03
CA GLY A 57 2.27 0.55 -2.32
C GLY A 57 0.84 0.48 -1.84
N PHE A 58 0.53 -0.67 -1.28
CA PHE A 58 -0.82 -1.06 -0.88
C PHE A 58 -0.75 -1.93 0.37
N VAL A 59 -1.65 -1.67 1.30
CA VAL A 59 -1.79 -2.40 2.55
C VAL A 59 -3.14 -3.09 2.57
N VAL A 60 -3.16 -4.36 2.95
CA VAL A 60 -4.39 -5.11 3.23
C VAL A 60 -4.29 -5.71 4.64
N GLY A 61 -5.31 -5.49 5.47
CA GLY A 61 -5.41 -6.09 6.79
C GLY A 61 -5.56 -7.60 6.70
N LEU A 62 -4.77 -8.37 7.45
CA LEU A 62 -4.76 -9.84 7.40
C LEU A 62 -5.96 -10.51 8.07
N GLY A 63 -6.96 -9.72 8.51
CA GLY A 63 -8.25 -10.19 9.00
C GLY A 63 -9.35 -10.23 7.92
N TYR A 64 -9.01 -10.12 6.63
CA TYR A 64 -9.99 -10.23 5.54
C TYR A 64 -10.66 -11.61 5.54
N THR A 65 -11.95 -11.66 5.16
CA THR A 65 -12.75 -12.88 5.22
C THR A 65 -12.86 -13.63 3.90
N ASN A 66 -12.65 -12.95 2.76
CA ASN A 66 -12.72 -13.57 1.45
C ASN A 66 -11.45 -14.42 1.18
N PRO A 67 -11.54 -15.75 1.09
CA PRO A 67 -10.37 -16.62 0.90
C PRO A 67 -9.72 -16.49 -0.48
N TYR A 68 -10.41 -15.86 -1.45
CA TYR A 68 -9.88 -15.63 -2.80
C TYR A 68 -9.21 -14.26 -2.97
N LEU A 69 -9.21 -13.42 -1.93
CA LEU A 69 -8.55 -12.11 -2.01
C LEU A 69 -7.03 -12.31 -2.08
N SER A 70 -6.43 -11.76 -3.13
CA SER A 70 -4.97 -11.69 -3.28
C SER A 70 -4.52 -10.25 -3.06
N PRO A 71 -3.83 -9.94 -1.94
CA PRO A 71 -3.34 -8.59 -1.68
C PRO A 71 -2.41 -8.07 -2.80
N PHE A 72 -1.65 -8.99 -3.43
CA PHE A 72 -0.78 -8.66 -4.55
C PHE A 72 -1.58 -8.26 -5.79
N GLU A 73 -2.60 -9.03 -6.16
CA GLU A 73 -3.43 -8.71 -7.33
C GLU A 73 -4.25 -7.44 -7.10
N GLU A 74 -4.75 -7.20 -5.88
CA GLU A 74 -5.43 -5.94 -5.56
C GLU A 74 -4.48 -4.75 -5.66
N PHE A 75 -3.21 -4.90 -5.29
CA PHE A 75 -2.20 -3.87 -5.53
C PHE A 75 -1.93 -3.64 -7.03
N GLN A 76 -1.79 -4.71 -7.83
CA GLN A 76 -1.61 -4.56 -9.28
C GLN A 76 -2.84 -3.88 -9.91
N ARG A 77 -4.05 -4.26 -9.47
CA ARG A 77 -5.31 -3.65 -9.90
C ARG A 77 -5.42 -2.19 -9.47
N TYR A 78 -5.08 -1.84 -8.24
CA TYR A 78 -5.06 -0.47 -7.74
C TYR A 78 -4.29 0.49 -8.67
N LYS A 79 -3.11 0.08 -9.15
CA LYS A 79 -2.27 0.87 -10.06
C LYS A 79 -2.96 1.20 -11.40
N THR A 80 -4.02 0.48 -11.77
CA THR A 80 -4.80 0.76 -12.98
C THR A 80 -5.85 1.86 -12.80
N HIS A 81 -6.13 2.30 -11.56
CA HIS A 81 -7.04 3.42 -11.30
C HIS A 81 -6.53 4.67 -12.04
N PRO A 82 -7.37 5.44 -12.77
CA PRO A 82 -6.92 6.55 -13.62
C PRO A 82 -6.05 7.58 -12.88
N SER A 83 -6.43 7.94 -11.65
CA SER A 83 -5.69 8.90 -10.83
C SER A 83 -4.30 8.42 -10.41
N ILE A 84 -4.03 7.11 -10.47
CA ILE A 84 -2.75 6.51 -10.07
C ILE A 84 -1.94 6.14 -11.30
N ARG A 85 -2.60 5.54 -12.29
CA ARG A 85 -2.01 5.19 -13.59
C ARG A 85 -1.34 6.41 -14.24
N ALA A 86 -1.95 7.59 -14.11
CA ALA A 86 -1.40 8.84 -14.66
C ALA A 86 0.07 9.07 -14.28
N PHE A 87 0.47 8.73 -13.04
CA PHE A 87 1.85 8.88 -12.56
C PHE A 87 2.80 7.81 -13.11
N LEU A 88 2.32 6.57 -13.26
CA LEU A 88 3.15 5.40 -13.57
C LEU A 88 3.27 5.11 -15.08
N GLU A 89 2.38 5.66 -15.89
CA GLU A 89 2.38 5.44 -17.34
C GLU A 89 3.65 5.97 -18.01
N GLY A 90 4.31 5.09 -18.77
CA GLY A 90 5.64 5.33 -19.36
C GLY A 90 6.81 5.13 -18.38
N GLY A 91 6.52 4.88 -17.10
CA GLY A 91 7.53 4.64 -16.07
C GLY A 91 8.09 3.21 -16.08
N LYS A 92 9.16 3.02 -15.31
CA LYS A 92 9.85 1.74 -15.14
C LYS A 92 9.83 1.32 -13.67
N ARG A 93 9.33 0.12 -13.40
CA ARG A 93 9.46 -0.50 -12.08
C ARG A 93 10.91 -0.91 -11.83
N VAL A 94 11.51 -0.40 -10.76
CA VAL A 94 12.90 -0.66 -10.37
C VAL A 94 12.99 -1.82 -9.38
N SER A 95 12.11 -1.85 -8.38
CA SER A 95 12.13 -2.89 -7.34
C SER A 95 10.74 -3.16 -6.77
N TYR A 96 10.62 -4.29 -6.07
CA TYR A 96 9.41 -4.78 -5.42
C TYR A 96 9.77 -5.40 -4.07
N GLY A 97 8.91 -5.25 -3.07
CA GLY A 97 9.02 -5.95 -1.80
C GLY A 97 7.71 -5.96 -1.02
N ALA A 98 7.64 -6.82 0.00
CA ALA A 98 6.49 -6.90 0.88
C ALA A 98 6.94 -7.14 2.34
N ARG A 99 6.17 -6.61 3.30
CA ARG A 99 6.42 -6.81 4.73
C ARG A 99 5.11 -6.71 5.52
N ALA A 100 4.94 -7.59 6.51
CA ALA A 100 3.85 -7.47 7.46
C ALA A 100 4.11 -6.32 8.45
N ILE A 101 3.06 -5.60 8.82
CA ILE A 101 3.08 -4.49 9.78
C ILE A 101 2.05 -4.75 10.88
N THR A 102 2.33 -4.26 12.10
CA THR A 102 1.38 -4.31 13.21
C THR A 102 0.25 -3.32 12.99
N ALA A 103 -0.95 -3.71 13.38
CA ALA A 103 -2.18 -2.92 13.24
C ALA A 103 -3.11 -3.01 14.48
N GLY A 104 -2.76 -3.80 15.50
CA GLY A 104 -3.53 -3.93 16.74
C GLY A 104 -3.32 -2.77 17.73
N GLY A 105 -2.25 -1.98 17.55
CA GLY A 105 -2.03 -0.74 18.30
C GLY A 105 -1.88 -0.96 19.82
N LEU A 106 -2.39 0.01 20.59
CA LEU A 106 -2.25 0.07 22.06
C LEU A 106 -2.80 -1.18 22.77
N LEU A 107 -3.90 -1.75 22.26
CA LEU A 107 -4.58 -2.89 22.87
C LEU A 107 -3.78 -4.19 22.76
N SER A 108 -2.88 -4.26 21.78
CA SER A 108 -2.06 -5.45 21.50
C SER A 108 -0.62 -5.34 21.98
N LEU A 109 -0.29 -4.37 22.85
CA LEU A 109 1.06 -4.25 23.41
C LEU A 109 1.28 -5.32 24.51
N PRO A 110 2.29 -6.20 24.37
CA PRO A 110 2.59 -7.18 25.41
C PRO A 110 3.23 -6.50 26.61
N LYS A 111 3.16 -7.17 27.77
CA LYS A 111 3.96 -6.77 28.93
C LYS A 111 5.45 -6.93 28.60
N THR A 112 6.23 -5.88 28.83
CA THR A 112 7.70 -5.89 28.73
C THR A 112 8.35 -6.50 29.96
#